data_AF-A0A357SZC6-F1
#
_entry.id   AF-A0A357SZC6-F1
#
_cell.length_a   1.000
_cell.length_b   1.000
_cell.length_c   1.000
_cell.angle_alpha   90.00
_cell.angle_beta   90.00
_cell.angle_gamma   90.00
#
_symmetry.space_group_name_H-M   'P 1'
#
loop_
_entity.id
_entity.type
_entity.pdbx_description
1 polymer ?
#
loop_
_entity_poly.entity_id
_entity_poly.type
_entity_poly.pdbx_seq_one_letter_code
_entity_poly.pdbx_strand_id
1 'polypeptide(L)'
;VLNPIKWISVRRNEVGKTIPNPTAKQLSGESNAPMGIFIEDERQQRAGLFLKDVRYRVYGYFDFIPPEKREENISTSPEFWADQQEATEIVRMDETEAKYAAMFERRAKKGQCFHRPYLGCREFACYFRLVNPGEELERPIDETRDLGFMLYDMNFEDANDPTPQFFRAYMEKGVVKTDRREVEVRG
;
A
#
# COMPACT_ATOMS: atom_id res chain seq x y z
N VAL A 1 2.25 15.76 -9.75
CA VAL A 1 3.55 15.96 -9.07
C VAL A 1 3.70 17.44 -8.76
N LEU A 2 3.87 17.80 -7.49
CA LEU A 2 3.92 19.22 -7.05
C LEU A 2 5.35 19.71 -6.82
N ASN A 3 6.23 18.84 -6.32
CA ASN A 3 7.64 19.18 -6.09
C ASN A 3 8.56 18.57 -7.17
N PRO A 4 9.68 19.22 -7.51
CA PRO A 4 10.67 18.66 -8.42
C PRO A 4 11.25 17.34 -7.91
N ILE A 5 11.59 16.45 -8.84
CA ILE A 5 12.12 15.13 -8.52
C ILE A 5 13.58 15.27 -8.08
N LYS A 6 13.82 14.99 -6.80
CA LYS A 6 15.15 15.05 -6.17
C LYS A 6 15.48 13.71 -5.55
N TRP A 7 16.74 13.33 -5.63
CA TRP A 7 17.24 12.08 -5.08
C TRP A 7 18.12 12.33 -3.86
N ILE A 8 18.10 11.39 -2.92
CA ILE A 8 19.01 11.34 -1.79
C ILE A 8 19.48 9.91 -1.59
N SER A 9 20.78 9.74 -1.33
CA SER A 9 21.32 8.45 -0.92
C SER A 9 21.32 8.37 0.60
N VAL A 10 20.73 7.29 1.14
CA VAL A 10 20.75 7.01 2.58
C VAL A 10 21.25 5.59 2.78
N ARG A 11 22.17 5.40 3.72
CA ARG A 11 22.65 4.08 4.13
C ARG A 11 21.91 3.64 5.40
N ARG A 12 21.49 2.38 5.43
CA ARG A 12 20.79 1.78 6.56
C ARG A 12 21.47 0.49 6.96
N ASN A 13 21.45 0.19 8.25
CA ASN A 13 21.82 -1.11 8.76
C ASN A 13 20.56 -1.99 8.72
N GLU A 14 20.56 -3.01 7.88
CA GLU A 14 19.49 -3.99 7.73
C GLU A 14 20.01 -5.39 8.10
N VAL A 15 19.10 -6.32 8.38
CA VAL A 15 19.47 -7.72 8.64
C VAL A 15 19.65 -8.42 7.29
N GLY A 16 20.81 -9.05 7.10
CA GLY A 16 21.20 -9.67 5.83
C GLY A 16 20.60 -11.05 5.56
N LYS A 17 19.89 -11.62 6.54
CA LYS A 17 19.49 -13.03 6.53
C LYS A 17 18.06 -13.21 7.01
N THR A 18 17.35 -14.14 6.38
CA THR A 18 16.06 -14.65 6.84
C THR A 18 16.29 -16.00 7.51
N ILE A 19 15.64 -16.25 8.64
CA ILE A 19 15.73 -17.57 9.31
C ILE A 19 14.94 -18.57 8.46
N PRO A 20 15.54 -19.71 8.05
CA PRO A 20 14.80 -20.77 7.37
C PRO A 20 13.83 -21.46 8.33
N ASN A 21 12.88 -22.22 7.78
CA ASN A 21 11.95 -23.00 8.60
C ASN A 21 12.69 -23.96 9.56
N PRO A 22 12.14 -24.23 10.76
CA PRO A 22 12.76 -25.13 11.74
C PRO A 22 13.03 -26.52 11.14
N THR A 23 14.23 -27.05 11.33
CA THR A 23 14.57 -28.41 10.88
C THR A 23 13.92 -29.45 11.81
N ALA A 24 13.58 -30.64 11.29
CA ALA A 24 12.98 -31.73 12.09
C ALA A 24 13.76 -32.07 13.38
N LYS A 25 15.10 -31.99 13.35
CA LYS A 25 15.98 -32.19 14.52
C LYS A 25 15.83 -31.10 15.59
N GLN A 26 15.54 -29.87 15.18
CA GLN A 26 15.31 -28.75 16.09
C GLN A 26 13.93 -28.84 16.74
N LEU A 27 12.93 -29.35 16.00
CA LEU A 27 11.60 -29.65 16.53
C LEU A 27 11.60 -30.83 17.51
N SER A 28 12.50 -31.81 17.33
CA SER A 28 12.65 -32.95 18.25
C SER A 28 13.45 -32.63 19.51
N GLY A 29 13.88 -31.37 19.71
CA GLY A 29 14.62 -30.94 20.90
C GLY A 29 16.09 -31.38 20.92
N GLU A 30 16.61 -31.95 19.81
CA GLU A 30 18.03 -32.23 19.66
C GLU A 30 18.76 -30.91 19.44
N SER A 31 19.32 -30.37 20.53
CA SER A 31 20.05 -29.12 20.55
C SER A 31 21.19 -29.13 19.53
N ASN A 32 21.04 -28.38 18.45
CA ASN A 32 22.18 -27.83 17.73
C ASN A 32 21.80 -26.49 17.09
N ALA A 33 22.66 -25.50 17.40
CA ALA A 33 22.61 -24.07 17.08
C ALA A 33 21.31 -23.33 17.48
N PRO A 34 21.40 -22.18 18.19
CA PRO A 34 20.22 -21.40 18.53
C PRO A 34 19.46 -20.98 17.27
N MET A 35 18.14 -21.16 17.28
CA MET A 35 17.25 -20.67 16.23
C MET A 35 17.12 -19.15 16.40
N GLY A 36 18.07 -18.41 15.85
CA GLY A 36 18.13 -16.97 16.01
C GLY A 36 19.15 -16.35 15.07
N ILE A 37 18.90 -15.11 14.69
CA ILE A 37 19.89 -14.27 14.03
C ILE A 37 20.55 -13.43 15.10
N PHE A 38 21.86 -13.57 15.24
CA PHE A 38 22.63 -12.59 16.00
C PHE A 38 22.85 -11.36 15.12
N ILE A 39 22.23 -10.25 15.49
CA ILE A 39 22.16 -9.05 14.64
C ILE A 39 23.56 -8.49 14.35
N GLU A 40 24.51 -8.60 15.27
CA GLU A 40 25.88 -8.09 15.04
C GLU A 40 26.65 -8.88 13.98
N ASP A 41 26.35 -10.18 13.82
CA ASP A 41 27.06 -11.05 12.87
C ASP A 41 26.46 -10.97 11.45
N GLU A 42 25.16 -10.67 11.35
CA GLU A 42 24.41 -10.69 10.09
C GLU A 42 23.92 -9.28 9.69
N ARG A 43 24.60 -8.23 10.19
CA ARG A 43 24.31 -6.84 9.88
C ARG A 43 24.86 -6.44 8.51
N GLN A 44 23.99 -5.93 7.64
CA GLN A 44 24.37 -5.43 6.32
C GLN A 44 24.07 -3.94 6.19
N GLN A 45 25.04 -3.17 5.69
CA GLN A 45 24.81 -1.79 5.26
C GLN A 45 24.26 -1.77 3.84
N ARG A 46 22.99 -1.39 3.69
CA ARG A 46 22.35 -1.21 2.39
C ARG A 46 22.24 0.28 2.07
N ALA A 47 22.73 0.66 0.90
CA ALA A 47 22.56 2.00 0.37
C ALA A 47 21.30 2.03 -0.51
N GLY A 48 20.33 2.85 -0.14
CA GLY A 48 19.13 3.10 -0.95
C GLY A 48 19.20 4.46 -1.63
N LEU A 49 18.66 4.54 -2.84
CA LEU A 49 18.40 5.81 -3.54
C LEU A 49 16.92 6.14 -3.35
N PHE A 50 16.64 7.21 -2.63
CA PHE A 50 15.28 7.61 -2.26
C PHE A 50 14.92 8.95 -2.88
N LEU A 51 13.62 9.18 -3.04
CA LEU A 51 13.11 10.50 -3.40
C LEU A 51 13.11 11.42 -2.17
N LYS A 52 13.48 12.68 -2.38
CA LYS A 52 13.57 13.70 -1.33
C LYS A 52 12.50 14.76 -1.54
N ASP A 53 11.83 15.14 -0.45
CA ASP A 53 10.90 16.27 -0.41
C ASP A 53 9.79 16.15 -1.47
N VAL A 54 9.17 14.98 -1.52
CA VAL A 54 8.11 14.67 -2.48
C VAL A 54 6.77 15.22 -2.02
N ARG A 55 6.00 15.71 -2.99
CA ARG A 55 4.63 16.15 -2.76
C ARG A 55 3.77 15.81 -3.96
N TYR A 56 2.68 15.10 -3.71
CA TYR A 56 1.77 14.62 -4.73
C TYR A 56 0.35 15.09 -4.45
N ARG A 57 -0.42 15.25 -5.53
CA ARG A 57 -1.86 15.37 -5.49
C ARG A 57 -2.41 14.14 -6.20
N VAL A 58 -3.17 13.33 -5.48
CA VAL A 58 -3.74 12.08 -5.96
C VAL A 58 -5.21 12.31 -6.24
N TYR A 59 -5.64 11.93 -7.45
CA TYR A 59 -7.03 11.85 -7.83
C TYR A 59 -7.40 10.38 -7.86
N GLY A 60 -8.52 10.03 -7.26
CA GLY A 60 -8.99 8.65 -7.21
C GLY A 60 -10.47 8.61 -6.93
N TYR A 61 -11.07 7.49 -7.29
CA TYR A 61 -12.43 7.11 -6.97
C TYR A 61 -12.38 5.69 -6.40
N PHE A 62 -13.45 5.27 -5.76
CA PHE A 62 -13.61 3.88 -5.31
C PHE A 62 -14.95 3.38 -5.81
N ASP A 63 -14.99 2.12 -6.20
CA ASP A 63 -16.22 1.45 -6.57
C ASP A 63 -16.74 0.68 -5.35
N PHE A 64 -18.03 0.81 -5.06
CA PHE A 64 -18.66 0.03 -3.99
C PHE A 64 -18.94 -1.37 -4.50
N ILE A 65 -18.24 -2.37 -3.93
CA ILE A 65 -18.51 -3.79 -4.20
C ILE A 65 -19.56 -4.28 -3.19
N PRO A 66 -20.76 -4.68 -3.65
CA PRO A 66 -21.80 -5.23 -2.77
C PRO A 66 -21.29 -6.48 -2.03
N PRO A 67 -21.71 -6.72 -0.79
CA PRO A 67 -21.26 -7.86 0.01
C PRO A 67 -21.38 -9.21 -0.70
N GLU A 68 -22.38 -9.39 -1.56
CA GLU A 68 -22.63 -10.63 -2.30
C GLU A 68 -21.58 -10.92 -3.38
N LYS A 69 -20.86 -9.88 -3.83
CA LYS A 69 -19.82 -9.97 -4.86
C LYS A 69 -18.40 -9.93 -4.29
N ARG A 70 -18.27 -9.83 -2.97
CA ARG A 70 -16.95 -9.85 -2.33
C ARG A 70 -16.46 -11.28 -2.29
N GLU A 71 -15.21 -11.49 -2.68
CA GLU A 71 -14.51 -12.74 -2.37
C GLU A 71 -14.49 -12.93 -0.85
N GLU A 72 -14.52 -14.18 -0.40
CA GLU A 72 -14.61 -14.57 1.00
C GLU A 72 -13.44 -14.00 1.81
N ASN A 73 -13.62 -12.81 2.38
CA ASN A 73 -12.73 -12.27 3.40
C ASN A 73 -13.14 -12.90 4.75
N ILE A 74 -12.97 -14.22 4.86
CA ILE A 74 -13.23 -14.92 6.12
C ILE A 74 -12.16 -14.44 7.09
N SER A 75 -12.61 -13.73 8.13
CA SER A 75 -11.77 -13.39 9.27
C SER A 75 -11.01 -14.64 9.70
N THR A 76 -9.69 -14.55 9.78
CA THR A 76 -8.81 -15.68 10.12
C THR A 76 -9.11 -16.22 11.53
N SER A 77 -9.81 -15.43 12.35
CA SER A 77 -10.35 -15.83 13.65
C SER A 77 -11.87 -16.07 13.55
N PRO A 78 -12.39 -17.23 14.01
CA PRO A 78 -13.81 -17.41 14.21
C PRO A 78 -14.32 -16.37 15.21
N GLU A 79 -15.37 -15.63 14.86
CA GLU A 79 -16.09 -14.77 15.81
C GLU A 79 -16.86 -15.67 16.79
N PHE A 80 -16.21 -16.14 17.85
CA PHE A 80 -16.77 -17.08 18.85
C PHE A 80 -17.98 -16.53 19.64
N TRP A 81 -18.38 -15.28 19.41
CA TRP A 81 -19.36 -14.56 20.24
C TRP A 81 -20.60 -14.11 19.48
N ALA A 82 -20.63 -14.20 18.15
CA ALA A 82 -21.83 -13.88 17.37
C ALA A 82 -22.66 -15.15 17.18
N ASP A 83 -23.94 -15.12 17.52
CA ASP A 83 -24.85 -16.18 17.12
C ASP A 83 -25.08 -16.15 15.58
N GLN A 84 -25.62 -17.23 15.01
CA GLN A 84 -25.80 -17.34 13.55
C GLN A 84 -26.71 -16.24 12.98
N GLN A 85 -27.54 -15.63 13.83
CA GLN A 85 -28.48 -14.58 13.44
C GLN A 85 -27.79 -13.22 13.45
N GLU A 86 -27.00 -12.90 14.48
CA GLU A 86 -26.14 -11.71 14.58
C GLU A 86 -25.08 -11.65 13.49
N ALA A 87 -24.45 -12.79 13.15
CA ALA A 87 -23.48 -12.87 12.05
C ALA A 87 -24.10 -12.52 10.68
N THR A 88 -25.41 -12.76 10.53
CA THR A 88 -26.16 -12.54 9.28
C THR A 88 -26.82 -11.16 9.24
N GLU A 89 -27.34 -10.68 10.38
CA GLU A 89 -28.11 -9.42 10.51
C GLU A 89 -27.23 -8.19 10.76
N ILE A 90 -26.10 -8.29 11.50
CA ILE A 90 -25.25 -7.13 11.85
C ILE A 90 -24.43 -6.61 10.66
N VAL A 91 -24.11 -7.46 9.68
CA VAL A 91 -23.03 -7.17 8.71
C VAL A 91 -23.53 -6.56 7.38
N ARG A 92 -24.81 -6.65 7.01
CA ARG A 92 -25.18 -6.52 5.58
C ARG A 92 -26.20 -5.44 5.17
N MET A 93 -27.05 -4.94 6.06
CA MET A 93 -28.15 -4.05 5.63
C MET A 93 -27.79 -2.55 5.53
N ASP A 94 -26.75 -2.10 6.22
CA ASP A 94 -26.43 -0.66 6.34
C ASP A 94 -25.18 -0.22 5.55
N GLU A 95 -24.66 -1.09 4.67
CA GLU A 95 -23.53 -0.75 3.81
C GLU A 95 -24.01 -0.05 2.53
N THR A 96 -23.85 1.28 2.48
CA THR A 96 -24.15 2.08 1.29
C THR A 96 -22.92 2.83 0.80
N GLU A 97 -22.83 3.06 -0.50
CA GLU A 97 -21.76 3.86 -1.11
C GLU A 97 -21.63 5.25 -0.44
N ALA A 98 -22.77 5.92 -0.22
CA ALA A 98 -22.82 7.23 0.44
C ALA A 98 -22.23 7.20 1.86
N LYS A 99 -22.46 6.12 2.62
CA LYS A 99 -21.88 5.94 3.96
C LYS A 99 -20.35 5.86 3.89
N TYR A 100 -19.81 5.07 2.95
CA TYR A 100 -18.37 4.95 2.77
C TYR A 100 -17.73 6.25 2.29
N ALA A 101 -18.35 6.97 1.35
CA ALA A 101 -17.92 8.29 0.91
C ALA A 101 -17.87 9.29 2.08
N ALA A 102 -18.94 9.37 2.87
CA ALA A 102 -19.01 10.25 4.04
C ALA A 102 -17.98 9.86 5.12
N MET A 103 -17.75 8.56 5.34
CA MET A 103 -16.73 8.07 6.28
C MET A 103 -15.32 8.43 5.82
N PHE A 104 -15.02 8.26 4.53
CA PHE A 104 -13.73 8.64 3.94
C PHE A 104 -13.50 10.14 4.09
N GLU A 105 -14.44 10.98 3.67
CA GLU A 105 -14.31 12.44 3.78
C GLU A 105 -14.08 12.89 5.22
N ARG A 106 -14.88 12.38 6.16
CA ARG A 106 -14.76 12.75 7.58
C ARG A 106 -13.38 12.38 8.13
N ARG A 107 -12.90 11.17 7.81
CA ARG A 107 -11.57 10.70 8.24
C ARG A 107 -10.47 11.53 7.59
N ALA A 108 -10.57 11.78 6.30
CA ALA A 108 -9.58 12.54 5.54
C ALA A 108 -9.48 14.00 6.00
N LYS A 109 -10.61 14.65 6.30
CA LYS A 109 -10.67 16.01 6.87
C LYS A 109 -10.03 16.07 8.26
N LYS A 110 -10.21 15.05 9.09
CA LYS A 110 -9.64 14.96 10.45
C LYS A 110 -8.21 14.40 10.48
N GLY A 111 -7.66 13.92 9.36
CA GLY A 111 -6.39 13.20 9.32
C GLY A 111 -6.42 11.83 10.03
N GLN A 112 -7.60 11.26 10.25
CA GLN A 112 -7.75 9.95 10.89
C GLN A 112 -7.48 8.84 9.88
N CYS A 113 -6.65 7.87 10.27
CA CYS A 113 -6.30 6.71 9.45
C CYS A 113 -6.22 5.47 10.34
N PHE A 114 -6.48 4.28 9.77
CA PHE A 114 -6.35 3.01 10.49
C PHE A 114 -4.87 2.68 10.74
N HIS A 115 -4.06 2.82 9.68
CA HIS A 115 -2.61 2.82 9.76
C HIS A 115 -2.09 4.13 9.20
N ARG A 116 -0.97 4.62 9.75
CA ARG A 116 -0.31 5.81 9.24
C ARG A 116 0.17 5.53 7.80
N PRO A 117 -0.28 6.31 6.80
CA PRO A 117 0.16 6.09 5.43
C PRO A 117 1.66 6.37 5.31
N TYR A 118 2.29 5.76 4.31
CA TYR A 118 3.71 5.89 4.05
C TYR A 118 3.98 5.86 2.54
N LEU A 119 5.13 6.40 2.13
CA LEU A 119 5.54 6.48 0.73
C LEU A 119 6.57 5.38 0.43
N GLY A 120 6.09 4.28 -0.17
CA GLY A 120 6.91 3.11 -0.49
C GLY A 120 7.13 2.20 0.72
N CYS A 121 7.99 2.62 1.66
CA CYS A 121 8.34 1.82 2.83
C CYS A 121 7.86 2.50 4.14
N ARG A 122 7.63 1.71 5.21
CA ARG A 122 7.01 2.18 6.49
C ARG A 122 7.83 3.25 7.22
N GLU A 123 9.10 3.37 6.91
CA GLU A 123 10.04 4.36 7.45
C GLU A 123 9.70 5.79 6.99
N PHE A 124 9.01 5.93 5.85
CA PHE A 124 8.69 7.22 5.25
C PHE A 124 7.21 7.56 5.48
N ALA A 125 6.89 7.98 6.71
CA ALA A 125 5.54 8.40 7.07
C ALA A 125 5.04 9.54 6.16
N CYS A 126 3.80 9.41 5.71
CA CYS A 126 3.14 10.35 4.81
C CYS A 126 2.13 11.19 5.59
N TYR A 127 2.20 12.51 5.42
CA TYR A 127 1.14 13.41 5.83
C TYR A 127 0.22 13.66 4.65
N PHE A 128 -1.08 13.69 4.91
CA PHE A 128 -2.08 13.87 3.88
C PHE A 128 -3.14 14.87 4.33
N ARG A 129 -3.79 15.49 3.34
CA ARG A 129 -4.90 16.42 3.52
C ARG A 129 -5.88 16.21 2.38
N LEU A 130 -7.18 16.23 2.70
CA LEU A 130 -8.22 16.26 1.66
C LEU A 130 -8.22 17.62 0.97
N VAL A 131 -8.24 17.59 -0.37
CA VAL A 131 -8.33 18.78 -1.22
C VAL A 131 -9.76 18.91 -1.70
N ASN A 132 -10.41 20.04 -1.43
CA ASN A 132 -11.80 20.23 -1.81
C ASN A 132 -11.94 20.79 -3.25
N PRO A 133 -13.00 20.42 -3.99
CA PRO A 133 -13.31 21.04 -5.27
C PRO A 133 -13.60 22.53 -5.08
N GLY A 134 -12.72 23.41 -5.60
CA GLY A 134 -12.85 24.87 -5.49
C GLY A 134 -11.78 25.56 -4.63
N GLU A 135 -10.91 24.81 -3.96
CA GLU A 135 -9.73 25.40 -3.32
C GLU A 135 -8.69 25.83 -4.37
N GLU A 136 -7.98 26.93 -4.13
CA GLU A 136 -6.86 27.32 -5.00
C GLU A 136 -5.76 26.25 -4.88
N LEU A 137 -5.52 25.56 -5.98
CA LEU A 137 -4.60 24.44 -6.01
C LEU A 137 -3.20 24.89 -6.37
N GLU A 138 -2.22 24.42 -5.60
CA GLU A 138 -0.82 24.52 -6.01
C GLU A 138 -0.63 23.91 -7.40
N ARG A 139 0.09 24.65 -8.24
CA ARG A 139 0.36 24.22 -9.61
C ARG A 139 1.35 23.05 -9.59
N PRO A 140 1.12 22.00 -10.38
CA PRO A 140 2.13 20.98 -10.64
C PRO A 140 3.42 21.59 -11.20
N ILE A 141 4.51 20.83 -11.12
CA ILE A 141 5.76 21.19 -11.80
C ILE A 141 5.53 21.30 -13.31
N ASP A 142 6.15 22.28 -13.96
CA ASP A 142 6.10 22.43 -15.42
C ASP A 142 7.17 21.55 -16.10
N GLU A 143 7.12 20.25 -15.79
CA GLU A 143 8.04 19.24 -16.34
C GLU A 143 7.22 18.21 -17.13
N THR A 144 7.64 17.97 -18.37
CA THR A 144 7.11 16.90 -19.23
C THR A 144 8.24 15.91 -19.49
N ARG A 145 8.02 14.65 -19.16
CA ARG A 145 9.04 13.59 -19.26
C ARG A 145 8.41 12.22 -19.42
N ASP A 146 8.99 11.41 -20.30
CA ASP A 146 8.74 9.97 -20.34
C ASP A 146 9.47 9.31 -19.16
N LEU A 147 8.71 8.71 -18.23
CA LEU A 147 9.25 8.02 -17.06
C LEU A 147 9.56 6.54 -17.37
N GLY A 148 9.20 6.06 -18.56
CA GLY A 148 9.38 4.67 -18.98
C GLY A 148 8.38 3.74 -18.31
N PHE A 149 8.71 2.45 -18.26
CA PHE A 149 7.87 1.45 -17.61
C PHE A 149 7.99 1.57 -16.09
N MET A 150 6.84 1.68 -15.42
CA MET A 150 6.71 1.72 -13.97
C MET A 150 5.69 0.67 -13.52
N LEU A 151 5.83 0.21 -12.28
CA LEU A 151 4.83 -0.65 -11.64
C LEU A 151 3.50 0.11 -11.59
N TYR A 152 2.46 -0.52 -12.11
CA TYR A 152 1.08 -0.04 -12.06
C TYR A 152 0.42 -0.50 -10.75
N ASP A 153 0.27 -1.81 -10.60
CA ASP A 153 -0.31 -2.47 -9.43
C ASP A 153 0.07 -3.96 -9.42
N MET A 154 -0.35 -4.70 -8.40
CA MET A 154 -0.27 -6.16 -8.36
C MET A 154 -1.62 -6.77 -8.79
N ASN A 155 -1.60 -7.80 -9.62
CA ASN A 155 -2.80 -8.58 -9.93
C ASN A 155 -3.08 -9.56 -8.79
N PHE A 156 -4.26 -9.48 -8.19
CA PHE A 156 -4.69 -10.35 -7.09
C PHE A 156 -5.76 -11.37 -7.50
N GLU A 157 -5.95 -11.62 -8.80
CA GLU A 157 -6.82 -12.72 -9.28
C GLU A 157 -6.41 -14.08 -8.71
N ASP A 158 -5.11 -14.31 -8.49
CA ASP A 158 -4.61 -15.38 -7.63
C ASP A 158 -4.01 -14.76 -6.35
N ALA A 159 -4.73 -14.88 -5.24
CA ALA A 159 -4.30 -14.34 -3.95
C ALA A 159 -3.00 -14.98 -3.42
N ASN A 160 -2.63 -16.18 -3.88
CA ASN A 160 -1.44 -16.87 -3.43
C ASN A 160 -0.19 -16.49 -4.23
N ASP A 161 -0.36 -16.03 -5.48
CA ASP A 161 0.75 -15.64 -6.36
C ASP A 161 0.43 -14.33 -7.10
N PRO A 162 0.47 -13.18 -6.41
CA PRO A 162 0.15 -11.91 -7.04
C PRO A 162 1.25 -11.50 -8.03
N THR A 163 0.86 -11.27 -9.29
CA THR A 163 1.80 -10.91 -10.36
C THR A 163 1.91 -9.38 -10.56
N PRO A 164 3.12 -8.84 -10.78
CA PRO A 164 3.28 -7.39 -10.97
C PRO A 164 2.82 -6.93 -12.35
N GLN A 165 1.98 -5.90 -12.40
CA GLN A 165 1.55 -5.24 -13.63
C GLN A 165 2.32 -3.93 -13.83
N PHE A 166 2.68 -3.63 -15.07
CA PHE A 166 3.45 -2.46 -15.46
C PHE A 166 2.72 -1.61 -16.49
N PHE A 167 2.96 -0.30 -16.46
CA PHE A 167 2.47 0.63 -17.46
C PHE A 167 3.57 1.58 -17.90
N ARG A 168 3.45 2.17 -19.09
CA ARG A 168 4.39 3.20 -19.54
C ARG A 168 3.93 4.56 -18.99
N ALA A 169 4.61 5.01 -17.95
CA ALA A 169 4.30 6.27 -17.29
C ALA A 169 4.83 7.45 -18.10
N TYR A 170 3.91 8.32 -18.54
CA TYR A 170 4.24 9.58 -19.19
C TYR A 170 3.75 10.74 -18.32
N MET A 171 4.66 11.66 -18.02
CA MET A 171 4.35 12.87 -17.26
C MET A 171 4.23 14.05 -18.21
N GLU A 172 3.10 14.74 -18.18
CA GLU A 172 2.85 15.95 -18.95
C GLU A 172 2.53 17.11 -17.99
N LYS A 173 3.38 18.14 -17.96
CA LYS A 173 3.27 19.29 -17.04
C LYS A 173 2.99 18.85 -15.59
N GLY A 174 3.78 17.89 -15.12
CA GLY A 174 3.68 17.35 -13.77
C GLY A 174 2.47 16.45 -13.52
N VAL A 175 1.63 16.16 -14.52
CA VAL A 175 0.47 15.25 -14.41
C VAL A 175 0.82 13.90 -15.03
N VAL A 176 0.54 12.82 -14.30
CA VAL A 176 0.65 11.44 -14.81
C VAL A 176 -0.75 10.88 -14.84
N LYS A 177 -1.20 10.43 -16.00
CA LYS A 177 -2.47 9.73 -16.15
C LYS A 177 -2.28 8.26 -15.80
N THR A 178 -3.11 7.77 -14.89
CA THR A 178 -3.05 6.38 -14.39
C THR A 178 -4.40 5.68 -14.48
N ASP A 179 -5.35 6.22 -15.25
CA ASP A 179 -6.65 5.57 -15.41
C ASP A 179 -6.49 4.29 -16.24
N ARG A 180 -6.86 3.14 -15.66
CA ARG A 180 -6.81 1.82 -16.31
C ARG A 180 -7.65 1.76 -17.59
N ARG A 181 -8.62 2.65 -17.76
CA ARG A 181 -9.44 2.76 -18.97
C ARG A 181 -8.72 3.46 -20.13
N GLU A 182 -7.75 4.31 -19.82
CA GLU A 182 -6.98 5.07 -20.82
C GLU A 182 -5.58 4.48 -21.05
N VAL A 183 -5.01 3.81 -20.05
CA VAL A 183 -3.61 3.39 -20.04
C VAL A 183 -3.49 1.90 -20.34
N GLU A 184 -2.58 1.55 -21.23
CA GLU A 184 -2.20 0.16 -21.48
C GLU A 184 -1.38 -0.38 -20.29
N VAL A 185 -1.90 -1.45 -19.68
CA VAL A 185 -1.26 -2.16 -18.57
C VAL A 185 -0.86 -3.56 -19.04
N ARG A 186 0.38 -3.96 -18.73
CA ARG A 186 0.99 -5.24 -19.12
C ARG A 186 1.45 -5.98 -17.87
N GLY A 187 1.06 -7.23 -17.71
CA GLY A 187 1.47 -8.11 -16.61
C GLY A 187 1.60 -9.54 -17.09
#